data_AF-A0A8S3KG52-F1
#
_entry.id   AF-A0A8S3KG52-F1
#
_cell.length_a   1.000
_cell.length_b   1.000
_cell.length_c   1.000
_cell.angle_alpha   90.00
_cell.angle_beta   90.00
_cell.angle_gamma   90.00
#
_symmetry.space_group_name_H-M   'P 1'
#
loop_
_entity.id
_entity.type
_entity.pdbx_description
1 polymer ?
#
loop_
_entity_poly.entity_id
_entity_poly.type
_entity_poly.pdbx_seq_one_letter_code
_entity_poly.pdbx_strand_id
1 'polypeptide(L)'
;GLVVDDDHQSIIIADWGNHRILQWKINETNGIVIAGGHNQGNALNQLYCPTDVLIDKETNSLIICDRGNKRVIRWSRRDGTTEGEIIINNVACWGIAMDKDRYLYISDIEKHEVRRYQIGEQNGTLVAGG
;
A
#
# COMPACT_ATOMS: atom_id res chain seq x y z
N GLY A 1 -3.32 -0.29 -8.57
CA GLY A 1 -4.33 -0.85 -7.66
C GLY A 1 -5.33 0.22 -7.31
N LEU A 2 -6.54 -0.20 -6.93
CA LEU A 2 -7.57 0.67 -6.40
C LEU A 2 -8.31 -0.04 -5.28
N VAL A 3 -8.81 0.71 -4.31
CA VAL A 3 -9.69 0.20 -3.26
C VAL A 3 -10.85 1.17 -3.06
N VAL A 4 -12.05 0.63 -2.85
CA VAL A 4 -13.24 1.42 -2.52
C VAL A 4 -13.31 1.59 -1.00
N ASP A 5 -13.44 2.83 -0.56
CA ASP A 5 -13.69 3.21 0.83
C ASP A 5 -15.17 3.56 0.99
N ASP A 6 -15.99 2.55 1.28
CA ASP A 6 -17.44 2.72 1.44
C ASP A 6 -17.79 3.66 2.60
N ASP A 7 -16.97 3.68 3.66
CA ASP A 7 -17.21 4.47 4.86
C ASP A 7 -17.06 5.98 4.57
N HIS A 8 -16.24 6.34 3.58
CA HIS A 8 -16.00 7.72 3.16
C HIS A 8 -16.53 8.06 1.76
N GLN A 9 -17.24 7.12 1.12
CA GLN A 9 -17.76 7.25 -0.26
C GLN A 9 -16.67 7.74 -1.23
N SER A 10 -15.53 7.06 -1.22
CA SER A 10 -14.38 7.43 -2.04
C SER A 10 -13.65 6.23 -2.61
N ILE A 11 -12.86 6.45 -3.65
CA ILE A 11 -11.92 5.48 -4.19
C ILE A 11 -10.51 5.94 -3.86
N ILE A 12 -9.65 5.00 -3.50
CA ILE A 12 -8.23 5.23 -3.23
C ILE A 12 -7.45 4.55 -4.34
N ILE A 13 -6.53 5.28 -4.95
CA ILE A 13 -5.85 4.89 -6.18
C ILE A 13 -4.35 4.93 -5.97
N ALA A 14 -3.66 3.84 -6.30
CA ALA A 14 -2.21 3.86 -6.46
C ALA A 14 -1.87 4.47 -7.83
N ASP A 15 -1.51 5.75 -7.82
CA ASP A 15 -1.19 6.54 -9.03
C ASP A 15 0.28 6.29 -9.41
N TRP A 16 0.51 5.09 -9.95
CA TRP A 16 1.82 4.45 -10.13
C TRP A 16 2.89 5.36 -10.74
N GLY A 17 2.60 6.00 -11.88
CA GLY A 17 3.57 6.84 -12.60
C GLY A 17 3.82 8.19 -11.93
N ASN A 18 2.97 8.59 -10.99
CA ASN A 18 3.08 9.86 -10.26
C ASN A 18 3.58 9.66 -8.81
N HIS A 19 3.96 8.43 -8.44
CA HIS A 19 4.60 8.11 -7.17
C HIS A 19 3.81 8.58 -5.93
N ARG A 20 2.49 8.39 -5.94
CA ARG A 20 1.58 8.87 -4.89
C ARG A 20 0.34 7.99 -4.77
N ILE A 21 -0.37 8.16 -3.65
CA ILE A 21 -1.73 7.63 -3.46
C ILE A 21 -2.71 8.79 -3.51
N LEU A 22 -3.75 8.65 -4.32
CA LEU A 22 -4.85 9.59 -4.42
C LEU A 22 -6.09 9.06 -3.72
N GLN A 23 -6.85 9.95 -3.09
CA GLN A 23 -8.24 9.70 -2.72
C GLN A 23 -9.14 10.56 -3.59
N TRP A 24 -10.18 9.94 -4.14
CA TRP A 24 -11.17 10.59 -4.98
C TRP A 24 -12.54 10.32 -4.41
N LYS A 25 -13.24 11.35 -3.96
CA LYS A 25 -14.63 11.20 -3.51
C LYS A 25 -15.51 10.87 -4.71
N ILE A 26 -16.45 9.95 -4.52
CA ILE A 26 -17.38 9.56 -5.56
C ILE A 26 -18.17 10.80 -6.01
N ASN A 27 -18.28 11.00 -7.32
CA ASN A 27 -18.88 12.16 -7.98
C ASN A 27 -18.09 13.48 -7.91
N GLU A 28 -16.90 13.52 -7.32
CA GLU A 28 -16.01 14.68 -7.45
C GLU A 28 -15.13 14.58 -8.70
N THR A 29 -14.61 15.72 -9.17
CA THR A 29 -13.77 15.79 -10.38
C THR A 29 -12.28 15.97 -10.07
N ASN A 30 -11.91 16.07 -8.79
CA ASN A 30 -10.52 16.25 -8.36
C ASN A 30 -10.20 15.27 -7.23
N GLY A 31 -9.02 14.65 -7.32
CA GLY A 31 -8.47 13.84 -6.24
C GLY A 31 -7.53 14.63 -5.33
N ILE A 32 -7.40 14.20 -4.09
CA ILE A 32 -6.41 14.72 -3.14
C ILE A 32 -5.31 13.69 -2.91
N VAL A 33 -4.08 14.16 -2.71
CA VAL A 33 -2.95 13.29 -2.34
C VAL A 33 -3.06 12.96 -0.86
N ILE A 34 -3.07 11.67 -0.52
CA ILE A 34 -3.19 11.20 0.87
C ILE A 34 -1.99 10.39 1.36
N ALA A 35 -1.08 10.01 0.46
CA ALA A 35 0.23 9.45 0.80
C ALA A 35 1.23 9.70 -0.35
N GLY A 36 2.51 9.86 0.01
CA GLY A 36 3.55 10.24 -0.95
C GLY A 36 3.42 11.70 -1.41
N GLY A 37 3.63 11.96 -2.70
CA GLY A 37 3.46 13.30 -3.27
C GLY A 37 4.68 14.23 -3.17
N HIS A 38 5.80 13.75 -2.61
CA HIS A 38 7.06 14.50 -2.48
C HIS A 38 8.08 14.10 -3.57
N ASN A 39 7.60 13.88 -4.79
CA ASN A 39 8.33 13.24 -5.89
C ASN A 39 8.73 11.78 -5.60
N GLN A 40 9.31 11.12 -6.61
CA GLN A 40 9.92 9.81 -6.47
C GLN A 40 11.05 9.85 -5.44
N GLY A 41 11.06 8.87 -4.53
CA GLY A 41 12.18 8.64 -3.62
C GLY A 41 11.89 7.56 -2.59
N ASN A 42 12.81 7.37 -1.66
CA ASN A 42 12.78 6.30 -0.65
C ASN A 42 12.63 6.80 0.79
N ALA A 43 12.51 8.12 1.00
CA ALA A 43 12.15 8.68 2.31
C ALA A 43 10.77 8.15 2.77
N LEU A 44 10.47 8.27 4.07
CA LEU A 44 9.22 7.74 4.62
C LEU A 44 7.98 8.55 4.17
N ASN A 45 8.17 9.78 3.72
CA ASN A 45 7.14 10.61 3.10
C ASN A 45 7.10 10.52 1.56
N GLN A 46 7.92 9.65 0.96
CA GLN A 46 8.02 9.43 -0.49
C GLN A 46 7.62 8.01 -0.86
N LEU A 47 7.15 7.85 -2.09
CA LEU A 47 6.87 6.55 -2.70
C LEU A 47 7.65 6.45 -4.03
N TYR A 48 7.77 5.23 -4.54
CA TYR A 48 8.33 4.96 -5.85
C TYR A 48 7.50 3.88 -6.55
N CYS A 49 6.68 4.31 -7.52
CA CYS A 49 5.92 3.42 -8.39
C CYS A 49 4.99 2.49 -7.58
N PRO A 50 4.12 3.05 -6.71
CA PRO A 50 3.22 2.24 -5.90
C PRO A 50 2.26 1.48 -6.80
N THR A 51 2.14 0.18 -6.59
CA THR A 51 1.40 -0.72 -7.49
C THR A 51 0.00 -1.04 -6.97
N ASP A 52 -0.16 -1.12 -5.66
CA ASP A 52 -1.40 -1.52 -5.03
C ASP A 52 -1.58 -0.91 -3.64
N VAL A 53 -2.82 -0.86 -3.18
CA VAL A 53 -3.20 -0.27 -1.90
C VAL A 53 -4.47 -0.92 -1.36
N LEU A 54 -4.50 -1.19 -0.05
CA LEU A 54 -5.70 -1.62 0.67
C LEU A 54 -5.93 -0.79 1.93
N ILE A 55 -7.15 -0.85 2.46
CA ILE A 55 -7.55 -0.17 3.70
C ILE A 55 -7.51 -1.17 4.84
N ASP A 56 -6.75 -0.87 5.87
CA ASP A 56 -6.80 -1.55 7.15
C ASP A 56 -7.74 -0.80 8.10
N LYS A 57 -9.00 -1.25 8.16
CA LYS A 57 -10.06 -0.62 8.96
C LYS A 57 -9.77 -0.67 10.46
N GLU A 58 -9.10 -1.72 10.94
CA GLU A 58 -8.77 -1.91 12.36
C GLU A 58 -7.81 -0.83 12.89
N THR A 59 -6.86 -0.41 12.05
CA THR A 59 -5.88 0.62 12.43
C THR A 59 -6.17 2.00 11.82
N ASN A 60 -7.22 2.11 11.01
CA ASN A 60 -7.51 3.27 10.16
C ASN A 60 -6.27 3.71 9.36
N SER A 61 -5.68 2.77 8.61
CA SER A 61 -4.46 3.00 7.82
C SER A 61 -4.60 2.47 6.40
N LEU A 62 -3.75 2.96 5.50
CA LEU A 62 -3.50 2.36 4.20
C LEU A 62 -2.33 1.40 4.31
N ILE A 63 -2.40 0.28 3.58
CA ILE A 63 -1.25 -0.60 3.34
C ILE A 63 -0.92 -0.53 1.86
N ILE A 64 0.29 -0.05 1.56
CA ILE A 64 0.71 0.38 0.23
C ILE A 64 1.87 -0.49 -0.25
N CYS A 65 1.75 -1.03 -1.45
CA CYS A 65 2.84 -1.68 -2.14
C CYS A 65 3.72 -0.65 -2.82
N ASP A 66 4.81 -0.27 -2.14
CA ASP A 66 5.80 0.69 -2.61
C ASP A 66 6.89 -0.03 -3.43
N ARG A 67 6.46 -0.60 -4.57
CA ARG A 67 7.22 -1.56 -5.38
C ARG A 67 8.62 -1.09 -5.73
N GLY A 68 8.78 0.14 -6.19
CA GLY A 68 10.08 0.68 -6.63
C GLY A 68 11.10 0.76 -5.50
N ASN A 69 10.63 0.86 -4.25
CA ASN A 69 11.45 0.80 -3.04
C ASN A 69 11.53 -0.60 -2.43
N LYS A 70 10.94 -1.61 -3.07
CA LYS A 70 10.89 -3.02 -2.65
C LYS A 70 10.42 -3.20 -1.20
N ARG A 71 9.36 -2.48 -0.83
CA ARG A 71 8.80 -2.47 0.53
C ARG A 71 7.28 -2.36 0.51
N VAL A 72 6.67 -2.72 1.64
CA VAL A 72 5.27 -2.39 1.95
C VAL A 72 5.27 -1.38 3.08
N ILE A 73 4.54 -0.29 2.88
CA ILE A 73 4.37 0.78 3.86
C ILE A 73 2.96 0.77 4.42
N ARG A 74 2.84 0.98 5.73
CA ARG A 74 1.61 1.40 6.40
C ARG A 74 1.57 2.92 6.49
N TRP A 75 0.47 3.54 6.07
CA TRP A 75 0.27 4.98 6.16
C TRP A 75 -0.97 5.28 7.00
N SER A 76 -0.78 5.90 8.16
CA SER A 76 -1.90 6.28 9.04
C SER A 76 -2.80 7.31 8.35
N ARG A 77 -4.11 7.14 8.45
CA ARG A 77 -5.09 8.13 7.94
C ARG A 77 -5.49 9.18 8.97
N ARG A 78 -4.80 9.23 10.11
CA ARG A 78 -5.04 10.22 11.16
C ARG A 78 -4.49 11.58 10.74
N ASP A 79 -5.17 12.64 11.17
CA ASP A 79 -4.75 14.01 10.93
C ASP A 79 -3.31 14.26 11.38
N GLY A 80 -2.54 14.97 10.55
CA GLY A 80 -1.14 15.29 10.81
C GLY A 80 -0.14 14.19 10.43
N THR A 81 -0.59 13.03 9.92
CA THR A 81 0.34 12.02 9.39
C THR A 81 1.05 12.56 8.15
N THR A 82 2.39 12.61 8.17
CA THR A 82 3.22 13.11 7.06
C THR A 82 4.13 12.06 6.44
N GLU A 83 4.27 10.91 7.09
CA GLU A 83 5.15 9.83 6.67
C GLU A 83 4.55 8.46 6.98
N GLY A 84 5.00 7.45 6.22
CA GLY A 84 4.62 6.05 6.41
C GLY A 84 5.62 5.27 7.26
N GLU A 85 5.20 4.09 7.66
CA GLU A 85 5.99 3.12 8.41
C GLU A 85 6.26 1.90 7.52
N ILE A 86 7.51 1.46 7.43
CA ILE A 86 7.84 0.24 6.69
C ILE A 86 7.44 -0.96 7.53
N ILE A 87 6.53 -1.80 7.01
CA ILE A 87 6.06 -2.99 7.72
C ILE A 87 6.65 -4.29 7.15
N ILE A 88 7.03 -4.30 5.88
CA ILE A 88 7.68 -5.45 5.21
C ILE A 88 8.74 -4.90 4.25
N ASN A 89 9.95 -5.47 4.30
CA ASN A 89 11.06 -5.13 3.42
C ASN A 89 11.37 -6.24 2.40
N ASN A 90 12.19 -5.90 1.41
CA ASN A 90 12.72 -6.84 0.42
C ASN A 90 11.63 -7.61 -0.33
N VAL A 91 10.60 -6.89 -0.76
CA VAL A 91 9.46 -7.44 -1.50
C VAL A 91 9.12 -6.55 -2.70
N ALA A 92 9.21 -7.09 -3.91
CA ALA A 92 8.78 -6.37 -5.12
C ALA A 92 7.26 -6.51 -5.30
N CYS A 93 6.50 -5.96 -4.35
CA CYS A 93 5.05 -6.14 -4.29
C CYS A 93 4.37 -5.59 -5.55
N TRP A 94 3.55 -6.42 -6.21
CA TRP A 94 2.68 -5.99 -7.30
C TRP A 94 1.21 -5.90 -6.90
N GLY A 95 0.74 -6.86 -6.11
CA GLY A 95 -0.61 -6.89 -5.56
C GLY A 95 -0.60 -7.39 -4.12
N ILE A 96 -1.51 -6.86 -3.31
CA ILE A 96 -1.65 -7.16 -1.90
C ILE A 96 -3.10 -7.39 -1.50
N ALA A 97 -3.34 -8.39 -0.67
CA ALA A 97 -4.63 -8.64 -0.04
C ALA A 97 -4.45 -8.89 1.46
N MET A 98 -5.49 -8.65 2.25
CA MET A 98 -5.50 -8.92 3.68
C MET A 98 -6.70 -9.79 4.03
N ASP A 99 -6.49 -10.82 4.85
CA ASP A 99 -7.60 -11.64 5.35
C ASP A 99 -8.19 -11.09 6.67
N LYS A 100 -9.23 -11.75 7.17
CA LYS A 100 -9.93 -11.38 8.41
C LYS A 100 -9.04 -11.48 9.66
N ASP A 101 -7.99 -12.29 9.61
CA ASP A 101 -7.04 -12.51 10.71
C ASP A 101 -5.82 -11.57 10.56
N ARG A 102 -5.89 -10.63 9.60
CA ARG A 102 -4.89 -9.59 9.29
C ARG A 102 -3.56 -10.12 8.79
N TYR A 103 -3.56 -11.30 8.16
CA TYR A 103 -2.41 -11.72 7.35
C TYR A 103 -2.43 -11.01 6.00
N LEU A 104 -1.26 -10.53 5.59
CA LEU A 104 -1.04 -9.93 4.28
C LEU A 104 -0.57 -11.00 3.30
N TYR A 105 -1.20 -11.07 2.12
CA TYR A 105 -0.81 -11.93 1.01
C TYR A 105 -0.25 -11.03 -0.08
N ILE A 106 1.04 -11.17 -0.35
CA ILE A 106 1.78 -10.28 -1.25
C ILE A 106 2.33 -11.09 -2.40
N SER A 107 2.01 -10.66 -3.61
CA SER A 107 2.63 -11.15 -4.84
C SER A 107 3.94 -10.40 -5.10
N ASP A 108 5.04 -11.13 -5.12
CA ASP A 108 6.38 -10.63 -5.45
C ASP A 108 6.70 -10.99 -6.90
N ILE A 109 6.73 -10.00 -7.78
CA ILE A 109 6.94 -10.21 -9.21
C ILE A 109 8.39 -10.55 -9.58
N GLU A 110 9.36 -10.22 -8.74
CA GLU A 110 10.76 -10.57 -8.99
C GLU A 110 11.07 -12.00 -8.54
N LYS A 111 10.38 -12.48 -7.51
CA LYS A 111 10.54 -13.84 -6.98
C LYS A 111 9.52 -14.85 -7.53
N HIS A 112 8.56 -14.38 -8.33
CA HIS A 112 7.49 -15.21 -8.92
C HIS A 112 6.70 -16.01 -7.89
N GLU A 113 6.48 -15.43 -6.71
CA GLU A 113 5.86 -16.10 -5.58
C GLU A 113 4.82 -15.21 -4.89
N VAL A 114 3.90 -15.84 -4.16
CA VAL A 114 3.01 -15.20 -3.21
C VAL A 114 3.37 -15.69 -1.82
N ARG A 115 3.61 -14.74 -0.91
CA ARG A 115 3.89 -15.03 0.49
C ARG A 115 2.81 -14.42 1.39
N ARG A 116 2.49 -15.14 2.46
CA ARG A 116 1.65 -14.68 3.55
C ARG A 116 2.53 -14.14 4.68
N TYR A 117 2.24 -12.95 5.19
CA TYR A 117 2.98 -12.29 6.25
C TYR A 117 2.04 -11.91 7.39
N GLN A 118 2.47 -12.10 8.63
CA GLN A 118 1.92 -11.33 9.74
C GLN A 118 2.52 -9.92 9.72
N ILE A 119 1.75 -8.87 10.02
CA ILE A 119 2.30 -7.50 10.07
C ILE A 119 3.46 -7.44 11.07
N GLY A 120 4.64 -7.01 10.61
CA GLY A 120 5.89 -6.98 11.38
C GLY A 120 6.83 -8.16 11.11
N GLU A 121 6.33 -9.26 10.52
CA GLU A 121 7.14 -10.40 10.06
C GLU A 121 7.92 -10.04 8.78
N GLN A 122 9.18 -10.48 8.67
CA GLN A 122 10.03 -10.16 7.51
C GLN A 122 10.19 -11.31 6.50
N ASN A 123 10.01 -12.57 6.92
CA ASN A 123 10.33 -13.72 6.07
C ASN A 123 9.10 -14.31 5.34
N GLY A 124 7.91 -14.18 5.93
CA GLY A 124 6.66 -14.67 5.36
C GLY A 124 6.65 -16.18 5.13
N THR A 125 5.46 -16.73 4.95
CA THR A 125 5.24 -18.12 4.54
C THR A 125 4.95 -18.16 3.04
N LEU A 126 5.70 -18.94 2.25
CA LEU A 126 5.35 -19.20 0.85
C LEU A 126 4.00 -19.91 0.77
N VAL A 127 3.07 -19.38 -0.03
CA VAL A 127 1.72 -19.95 -0.18
C VAL A 127 1.34 -20.27 -1.63
N ALA A 128 1.99 -19.65 -2.62
CA ALA A 128 1.84 -20.00 -4.04
C ALA A 128 3.05 -19.53 -4.87
N GLY A 129 3.25 -20.14 -6.05
CA GLY A 129 4.38 -19.81 -6.93
C GLY A 129 5.68 -20.56 -6.61
N GLY A 130 6.68 -20.38 -7.47
CA GLY A 130 7.93 -21.15 -7.51
C GLY A 130 8.42 -21.41 -8.93
#